data_AF-A0A0E3BRN2-F1
#
_entry.id   AF-A0A0E3BRN2-F1
#
_cell.length_a   1.000
_cell.length_b   1.000
_cell.length_c   1.000
_cell.angle_alpha   90.00
_cell.angle_beta   90.00
_cell.angle_gamma   90.00
#
_symmetry.space_group_name_H-M   'P 1'
#
loop_
_entity.id
_entity.type
_entity.pdbx_description
1 polymer ?
#
loop_
_entity_poly.entity_id
_entity_poly.type
_entity_poly.pdbx_seq_one_letter_code
_entity_poly.pdbx_strand_id
1 'polypeptide(L)'
;MDVPLTNLISSAEKLIRDKRSSVNTKAVPAQEERGSLDKTEFSSGLTSRYLKIQETLDSLQGEFTREQMKLGILNEGNTPNNELINILFGETPLFRELADNPDIDQAVLKEQIQEKKNKLTDTIRNLEVESENIFSIGILKDRDNFSKSLETITGKNVHMKQFSEKAIERLIKE
;
A
#
# COMPACT_ATOMS: atom_id res chain seq x y z
N MET A 1 18.40 10.75 -8.96
CA MET A 1 19.60 9.98 -9.35
C MET A 1 19.12 8.60 -9.74
N ASP A 2 19.02 8.32 -11.04
CA ASP A 2 18.66 7.01 -11.56
C ASP A 2 19.83 6.05 -11.35
N VAL A 3 19.65 5.07 -10.46
CA VAL A 3 20.61 3.96 -10.34
C VAL A 3 20.29 3.00 -11.49
N PRO A 4 21.18 2.82 -12.47
CA PRO A 4 20.89 2.00 -13.62
C PRO A 4 20.66 0.55 -13.19
N LEU A 5 19.58 -0.07 -13.71
CA LEU A 5 19.14 -1.44 -13.43
C LEU A 5 20.27 -2.49 -13.50
N THR A 6 21.29 -2.22 -14.30
CA THR A 6 22.50 -3.06 -14.44
C THR A 6 23.29 -3.21 -13.14
N ASN A 7 23.31 -2.20 -12.27
CA ASN A 7 23.99 -2.24 -10.97
C ASN A 7 23.20 -3.05 -9.92
N LEU A 8 21.87 -3.07 -10.05
CA LEU A 8 20.98 -3.85 -9.19
C LEU A 8 21.07 -5.35 -9.52
N ILE A 9 21.09 -5.69 -10.82
CA ILE A 9 21.24 -7.07 -11.30
C ILE A 9 22.61 -7.63 -10.92
N SER A 10 23.68 -6.83 -11.07
CA SER A 10 25.04 -7.26 -10.70
C SER A 10 25.19 -7.50 -9.19
N SER A 11 24.49 -6.71 -8.36
CA SER A 11 24.49 -6.90 -6.90
C SER A 11 23.71 -8.16 -6.49
N ALA A 12 22.59 -8.46 -7.16
CA ALA A 12 21.80 -9.66 -6.91
C ALA A 12 22.55 -10.94 -7.33
N GLU A 13 23.25 -10.94 -8.45
CA GLU A 13 24.06 -12.09 -8.89
C GLU A 13 25.22 -12.37 -7.94
N LYS A 14 25.89 -11.34 -7.44
CA LYS A 14 27.00 -11.49 -6.49
C LYS A 14 26.54 -12.12 -5.17
N LEU A 15 25.36 -11.73 -4.70
CA LEU A 15 24.75 -12.25 -3.46
C LEU A 15 24.33 -13.73 -3.58
N ILE A 16 23.89 -14.16 -4.76
CA ILE A 16 23.56 -15.58 -5.04
C ILE A 16 24.84 -16.43 -5.13
N ARG A 17 25.92 -15.88 -5.70
CA ARG A 17 27.19 -16.59 -5.85
C ARG A 17 27.89 -16.80 -4.51
N ASP A 18 27.89 -15.81 -3.62
CA ASP A 18 28.47 -15.90 -2.27
C ASP A 18 27.74 -16.91 -1.35
N LYS A 19 26.45 -17.19 -1.61
CA LYS A 19 25.72 -18.24 -0.88
C LYS A 19 26.04 -19.66 -1.38
N ARG A 20 26.52 -19.82 -2.62
CA ARG A 20 26.86 -21.13 -3.19
C ARG A 20 28.29 -21.58 -2.87
N SER A 21 29.18 -20.64 -2.55
CA SER A 21 30.58 -20.93 -2.19
C SER A 21 30.79 -21.28 -0.72
N SER A 22 29.78 -21.12 0.15
CA SER A 22 29.91 -21.30 1.62
C SER A 22 29.39 -22.65 2.15
N VAL A 23 28.98 -23.58 1.30
CA VAL A 23 28.51 -24.90 1.74
C VAL A 23 29.51 -25.98 1.34
N ASN A 24 30.49 -26.23 2.21
CA ASN A 24 31.21 -27.51 2.21
C ASN A 24 31.36 -28.04 3.65
N THR A 25 30.73 -29.22 3.86
CA THR A 25 30.95 -30.23 4.93
C THR A 25 30.70 -29.87 6.41
N LYS A 26 29.56 -30.30 6.96
CA LYS A 26 29.45 -31.43 7.92
C LYS A 26 28.02 -31.53 8.49
N ALA A 27 27.52 -32.76 8.56
CA ALA A 27 26.18 -33.14 8.98
C ALA A 27 25.87 -32.83 10.45
N VAL A 28 24.68 -32.26 10.69
CA VAL A 28 23.95 -32.29 11.98
C VAL A 28 22.46 -32.45 11.64
N PRO A 29 21.73 -33.45 12.15
CA PRO A 29 20.29 -33.54 11.97
C PRO A 29 19.61 -32.69 13.06
N ALA A 30 19.42 -31.39 12.78
CA ALA A 30 18.68 -30.49 13.68
C ALA A 30 18.13 -29.25 12.93
N GLN A 31 17.76 -29.37 11.66
CA GLN A 31 17.42 -28.21 10.81
C GLN A 31 15.95 -28.08 10.40
N GLU A 32 15.10 -29.07 10.69
CA GLU A 32 13.68 -28.98 10.31
C GLU A 32 12.86 -28.09 11.27
N GLU A 33 13.15 -28.07 12.57
CA GLU A 33 12.40 -27.24 13.53
C GLU A 33 12.75 -25.75 13.47
N ARG A 34 14.03 -25.39 13.25
CA ARG A 34 14.43 -23.97 13.11
C ARG A 34 13.90 -23.34 11.83
N GLY A 35 13.85 -24.09 10.72
CA GLY A 35 13.29 -23.61 9.45
C GLY A 35 11.77 -23.41 9.50
N SER A 36 11.05 -24.15 10.35
CA SER A 36 9.60 -24.02 10.54
C SER A 36 9.24 -22.76 11.37
N LEU A 37 9.96 -22.51 12.46
CA LEU A 37 9.80 -21.31 13.29
C LEU A 37 10.12 -20.03 12.51
N ASP A 38 11.24 -20.01 11.78
CA ASP A 38 11.69 -18.85 10.98
C ASP A 38 10.69 -18.51 9.85
N LYS A 39 10.08 -19.53 9.24
CA LYS A 39 9.01 -19.38 8.25
C LYS A 39 7.70 -18.84 8.84
N THR A 40 7.38 -19.22 10.07
CA THR A 40 6.18 -18.76 10.79
C THR A 40 6.33 -17.30 11.23
N GLU A 41 7.51 -16.92 11.73
CA GLU A 41 7.84 -15.53 12.07
C GLU A 41 7.88 -14.63 10.83
N PHE A 42 8.46 -15.13 9.73
CA PHE A 42 8.45 -14.43 8.44
C PHE A 42 7.03 -14.21 7.92
N SER A 43 6.20 -15.26 7.92
CA SER A 43 4.81 -15.18 7.44
C SER A 43 3.97 -14.24 8.31
N SER A 44 4.11 -14.30 9.63
CA SER A 44 3.37 -13.41 10.54
C SER A 44 3.82 -11.95 10.42
N GLY A 45 5.12 -11.68 10.26
CA GLY A 45 5.66 -10.34 10.02
C GLY A 45 5.18 -9.73 8.69
N LEU A 46 5.21 -10.51 7.60
CA LEU A 46 4.68 -10.08 6.30
C LEU A 46 3.18 -9.82 6.36
N THR A 47 2.43 -10.69 7.03
CA THR A 47 0.97 -10.54 7.15
C THR A 47 0.61 -9.28 7.94
N SER A 48 1.33 -9.00 9.03
CA SER A 48 1.15 -7.76 9.80
C SER A 48 1.42 -6.50 8.97
N ARG A 49 2.49 -6.51 8.16
CA ARG A 49 2.82 -5.40 7.26
C ARG A 49 1.76 -5.24 6.16
N TYR A 50 1.33 -6.35 5.55
CA TYR A 50 0.27 -6.35 4.56
C TYR A 50 -1.02 -5.74 5.11
N LEU A 51 -1.41 -6.10 6.35
CA LEU A 51 -2.60 -5.57 7.00
C LEU A 51 -2.54 -4.06 7.19
N LYS A 52 -1.42 -3.56 7.75
CA LYS A 52 -1.22 -2.12 7.97
C LYS A 52 -1.31 -1.34 6.67
N ILE A 53 -0.80 -1.90 5.57
CA ILE A 53 -0.90 -1.28 4.25
C ILE A 53 -2.35 -1.21 3.79
N GLN A 54 -3.14 -2.26 3.97
CA GLN A 54 -4.58 -2.25 3.62
C GLN A 54 -5.35 -1.21 4.45
N GLU A 55 -5.14 -1.16 5.77
CA GLU A 55 -5.76 -0.14 6.64
C GLU A 55 -5.38 1.29 6.21
N THR A 56 -4.11 1.49 5.85
CA THR A 56 -3.62 2.79 5.38
C THR A 56 -4.22 3.14 4.02
N LEU A 57 -4.31 2.17 3.10
CA LEU A 57 -4.91 2.34 1.78
C LEU A 57 -6.38 2.74 1.89
N ASP A 58 -7.17 2.07 2.74
CA ASP A 58 -8.58 2.42 2.96
C ASP A 58 -8.74 3.86 3.46
N SER A 59 -7.91 4.28 4.42
CA SER A 59 -7.91 5.66 4.92
C SER A 59 -7.56 6.66 3.81
N LEU A 60 -6.50 6.41 3.05
CA LEU A 60 -6.04 7.28 1.98
C LEU A 60 -7.04 7.36 0.82
N GLN A 61 -7.73 6.26 0.49
CA GLN A 61 -8.81 6.25 -0.50
C GLN A 61 -10.00 7.09 -0.05
N GLY A 62 -10.33 7.07 1.24
CA GLY A 62 -11.34 7.96 1.83
C GLY A 62 -10.94 9.44 1.72
N GLU A 63 -9.68 9.76 1.97
CA GLU A 63 -9.15 11.13 1.77
C GLU A 63 -9.18 11.54 0.30
N PHE A 64 -8.73 10.67 -0.60
CA PHE A 64 -8.75 10.93 -2.03
C PHE A 64 -10.17 11.21 -2.54
N THR A 65 -11.16 10.44 -2.07
CA THR A 65 -12.57 10.65 -2.41
C THR A 65 -13.06 12.03 -1.96
N ARG A 66 -12.67 12.47 -0.76
CA ARG A 66 -12.98 13.83 -0.28
C ARG A 66 -12.37 14.90 -1.18
N GLU A 67 -11.09 14.79 -1.52
CA GLU A 67 -10.43 15.78 -2.38
C GLU A 67 -11.01 15.80 -3.81
N GLN A 68 -11.40 14.63 -4.37
CA GLN A 68 -12.11 14.56 -5.65
C GLN A 68 -13.47 15.26 -5.60
N MET A 69 -14.23 15.06 -4.51
CA MET A 69 -15.53 15.70 -4.33
C MET A 69 -15.40 17.22 -4.23
N LYS A 70 -14.41 17.71 -3.48
CA LYS A 70 -14.11 19.15 -3.41
C LYS A 70 -13.83 19.74 -4.80
N LEU A 71 -13.00 19.07 -5.61
CA LEU A 71 -12.73 19.53 -6.96
C LEU A 71 -13.97 19.49 -7.85
N GLY A 72 -14.84 18.48 -7.70
CA GLY A 72 -16.11 18.42 -8.42
C GLY A 72 -16.92 19.69 -8.21
N ILE A 73 -17.15 20.05 -6.94
CA ILE A 73 -17.91 21.25 -6.55
C ILE A 73 -17.22 22.53 -7.04
N LEU A 74 -15.91 22.66 -6.83
CA LEU A 74 -15.17 23.85 -7.29
C LEU A 74 -15.08 23.96 -8.83
N ASN A 75 -15.25 22.86 -9.57
CA ASN A 75 -15.26 22.86 -11.03
C ASN A 75 -16.62 23.23 -11.62
N GLU A 76 -17.72 22.95 -10.91
CA GLU A 76 -19.06 23.37 -11.34
C GLU A 76 -19.18 24.90 -11.38
N GLY A 77 -18.44 25.59 -10.49
CA GLY A 77 -18.42 27.04 -10.38
C GLY A 77 -19.75 27.57 -9.84
N ASN A 78 -19.74 28.75 -9.22
CA ASN A 78 -20.89 29.49 -8.67
C ASN A 78 -21.23 29.27 -7.19
N THR A 79 -20.52 28.44 -6.43
CA THR A 79 -20.76 28.33 -4.98
C THR A 79 -19.80 29.26 -4.22
N PRO A 80 -20.28 30.31 -3.53
CA PRO A 80 -19.42 31.18 -2.72
C PRO A 80 -18.87 30.44 -1.50
N ASN A 81 -17.75 30.90 -0.94
CA ASN A 81 -17.09 30.24 0.21
C ASN A 81 -18.02 30.06 1.42
N ASN A 82 -18.90 31.04 1.68
CA ASN A 82 -19.88 30.95 2.77
C ASN A 82 -20.87 29.78 2.61
N GLU A 83 -21.14 29.34 1.39
CA GLU A 83 -22.00 28.19 1.13
C GLU A 83 -21.20 26.88 1.15
N LEU A 84 -19.95 26.90 0.68
CA LEU A 84 -19.05 25.74 0.71
C LEU A 84 -18.79 25.22 2.14
N ILE A 85 -18.75 26.12 3.13
CA ILE A 85 -18.57 25.76 4.57
C ILE A 85 -19.68 24.83 5.07
N ASN A 86 -20.89 24.91 4.50
CA ASN A 86 -22.03 24.11 4.91
C ASN A 86 -22.09 22.73 4.21
N ILE A 87 -21.20 22.47 3.25
CA ILE A 87 -21.17 21.19 2.55
C ILE A 87 -20.49 20.15 3.44
N LEU A 88 -21.18 19.03 3.66
CA LEU A 88 -20.72 17.94 4.51
C LEU A 88 -20.31 16.71 3.69
N PHE A 89 -19.32 15.99 4.20
CA PHE A 89 -18.97 14.64 3.80
C PHE A 89 -19.25 13.69 4.98
N GLY A 90 -20.37 12.98 4.91
CA GLY A 90 -20.94 12.30 6.07
C GLY A 90 -21.35 13.34 7.13
N GLU A 91 -20.80 13.23 8.32
CA GLU A 91 -21.09 14.14 9.45
C GLU A 91 -20.06 15.28 9.61
N THR A 92 -19.07 15.37 8.72
CA THR A 92 -17.98 16.36 8.87
C THR A 92 -17.95 17.37 7.73
N PRO A 93 -17.50 18.63 7.96
CA PRO A 93 -17.36 19.61 6.89
C PRO A 93 -16.41 19.11 5.80
N LEU A 94 -16.83 19.25 4.55
CA LEU A 94 -16.03 18.87 3.38
C LEU A 94 -14.87 19.85 3.22
N PHE A 95 -15.13 21.15 3.29
CA PHE A 95 -14.14 22.24 3.17
C PHE A 95 -13.73 22.78 4.54
N ARG A 96 -12.98 21.98 5.30
CA ARG A 96 -12.49 22.43 6.63
C ARG A 96 -11.54 23.61 6.54
N GLU A 97 -10.82 23.71 5.43
CA GLU A 97 -9.85 24.79 5.18
C GLU A 97 -10.52 26.17 5.17
N LEU A 98 -11.81 26.23 4.85
CA LEU A 98 -12.60 27.47 4.87
C LEU A 98 -13.03 27.89 6.28
N ALA A 99 -13.01 26.98 7.26
CA ALA A 99 -13.25 27.36 8.66
C ALA A 99 -12.06 28.16 9.22
N ASP A 100 -10.85 27.80 8.81
CA ASP A 100 -9.61 28.47 9.24
C ASP A 100 -9.32 29.72 8.40
N ASN A 101 -9.70 29.72 7.11
CA ASN A 101 -9.50 30.83 6.20
C ASN A 101 -10.70 31.01 5.24
N PRO A 102 -11.77 31.70 5.68
CA PRO A 102 -13.00 31.84 4.89
C PRO A 102 -12.82 32.70 3.62
N ASP A 103 -11.85 33.61 3.62
CA ASP A 103 -11.59 34.56 2.54
C ASP A 103 -10.56 34.06 1.51
N ILE A 104 -10.17 32.78 1.57
CA ILE A 104 -9.23 32.19 0.60
C ILE A 104 -9.77 32.29 -0.83
N ASP A 105 -8.91 32.66 -1.76
CA ASP A 105 -9.23 32.63 -3.19
C ASP A 105 -9.52 31.18 -3.63
N GLN A 106 -10.67 30.96 -4.26
CA GLN A 106 -11.08 29.65 -4.76
C GLN A 106 -10.11 29.07 -5.77
N ALA A 107 -9.42 29.91 -6.56
CA ALA A 107 -8.38 29.43 -7.49
C ALA A 107 -7.20 28.82 -6.73
N VAL A 108 -6.77 29.49 -5.65
CA VAL A 108 -5.68 29.01 -4.77
C VAL A 108 -6.11 27.75 -4.02
N LEU A 109 -7.33 27.73 -3.47
CA LEU A 109 -7.89 26.56 -2.79
C LEU A 109 -7.94 25.35 -3.73
N LYS A 110 -8.40 25.56 -4.98
CA LYS A 110 -8.45 24.53 -6.02
C LYS A 110 -7.07 23.97 -6.35
N GLU A 111 -6.05 24.82 -6.46
CA GLU A 111 -4.67 24.41 -6.68
C GLU A 111 -4.14 23.55 -5.52
N GLN A 112 -4.35 23.98 -4.27
CA GLN A 112 -3.95 23.24 -3.07
C GLN A 112 -4.62 21.84 -3.00
N ILE A 113 -5.92 21.77 -3.28
CA ILE A 113 -6.67 20.50 -3.32
C ILE A 113 -6.13 19.60 -4.43
N GLN A 114 -5.85 20.15 -5.61
CA GLN A 114 -5.32 19.39 -6.75
C GLN A 114 -3.90 18.86 -6.46
N GLU A 115 -3.04 19.65 -5.82
CA GLU A 115 -1.71 19.20 -5.39
C GLU A 115 -1.81 18.08 -4.35
N LYS A 116 -2.67 18.25 -3.33
CA LYS A 116 -2.92 17.23 -2.31
C LYS A 116 -3.43 15.92 -2.92
N LYS A 117 -4.37 16.01 -3.85
CA LYS A 117 -4.90 14.85 -4.59
C LYS A 117 -3.83 14.12 -5.40
N ASN A 118 -2.90 14.85 -6.03
CA ASN A 118 -1.78 14.25 -6.75
C ASN A 118 -0.86 13.49 -5.79
N LYS A 119 -0.49 14.10 -4.65
CA LYS A 119 0.29 13.44 -3.60
C LYS A 119 -0.40 12.18 -3.07
N LEU A 120 -1.71 12.24 -2.85
CA LEU A 120 -2.51 11.07 -2.43
C LEU A 120 -2.49 9.97 -3.50
N THR A 121 -2.61 10.33 -4.78
CA THR A 121 -2.55 9.38 -5.90
C THR A 121 -1.23 8.62 -5.93
N ASP A 122 -0.11 9.35 -5.79
CA ASP A 122 1.22 8.76 -5.80
C ASP A 122 1.43 7.87 -4.57
N THR A 123 1.00 8.32 -3.39
CA THR A 123 1.10 7.55 -2.15
C THR A 123 0.29 6.26 -2.22
N ILE A 124 -0.96 6.33 -2.69
CA ILE A 124 -1.83 5.16 -2.88
C ILE A 124 -1.18 4.17 -3.84
N ARG A 125 -0.68 4.62 -5.00
CA ARG A 125 0.01 3.74 -5.97
C ARG A 125 1.23 3.04 -5.37
N ASN A 126 2.06 3.76 -4.62
CA ASN A 126 3.24 3.18 -3.99
C ASN A 126 2.86 2.08 -2.98
N LEU A 127 1.84 2.32 -2.17
CA LEU A 127 1.33 1.33 -1.21
C LEU A 127 0.65 0.15 -1.89
N GLU A 128 -0.04 0.36 -3.01
CA GLU A 128 -0.61 -0.73 -3.83
C GLU A 128 0.50 -1.64 -4.37
N VAL A 129 1.57 -1.06 -4.91
CA VAL A 129 2.74 -1.84 -5.39
C VAL A 129 3.40 -2.58 -4.23
N GLU A 130 3.58 -1.95 -3.07
CA GLU A 130 4.13 -2.61 -1.88
C GLU A 130 3.25 -3.78 -1.42
N SER A 131 1.92 -3.58 -1.42
CA SER A 131 0.92 -4.58 -1.08
C SER A 131 1.01 -5.80 -2.01
N GLU A 132 1.07 -5.57 -3.32
CA GLU A 132 1.23 -6.63 -4.33
C GLU A 132 2.55 -7.38 -4.17
N ASN A 133 3.64 -6.67 -3.87
CA ASN A 133 4.95 -7.28 -3.64
C ASN A 133 4.95 -8.17 -2.39
N ILE A 134 4.41 -7.69 -1.27
CA ILE A 134 4.33 -8.46 -0.03
C ILE A 134 3.47 -9.71 -0.22
N PHE A 135 2.33 -9.56 -0.90
CA PHE A 135 1.48 -10.71 -1.21
C PHE A 135 2.21 -11.74 -2.08
N SER A 136 2.87 -11.30 -3.14
CA SER A 136 3.63 -12.19 -4.03
C SER A 136 4.74 -12.92 -3.29
N ILE A 137 5.49 -12.23 -2.43
CA ILE A 137 6.53 -12.85 -1.58
C ILE A 137 5.91 -13.86 -0.61
N GLY A 138 4.79 -13.51 0.04
CA GLY A 138 4.09 -14.41 0.95
C GLY A 138 3.66 -15.71 0.27
N ILE A 139 3.06 -15.61 -0.92
CA ILE A 139 2.65 -16.76 -1.72
C ILE A 139 3.87 -17.59 -2.18
N LEU A 140 4.94 -16.96 -2.66
CA LEU A 140 6.12 -17.68 -3.17
C LEU A 140 6.96 -18.35 -2.08
N LYS A 141 7.02 -17.77 -0.87
CA LYS A 141 7.89 -18.25 0.21
C LYS A 141 7.21 -19.25 1.13
N ASP A 142 5.94 -19.02 1.47
CA ASP A 142 5.20 -19.88 2.38
C ASP A 142 3.69 -19.67 2.22
N ARG A 143 3.15 -20.13 1.08
CA ARG A 143 1.74 -19.96 0.72
C ARG A 143 0.79 -20.40 1.83
N ASP A 144 1.03 -21.57 2.44
CA ASP A 144 0.09 -22.18 3.39
C ASP A 144 0.07 -21.40 4.71
N ASN A 145 1.22 -21.03 5.26
CA ASN A 145 1.26 -20.26 6.51
C ASN A 145 0.87 -18.81 6.30
N PHE A 146 1.23 -18.20 5.17
CA PHE A 146 0.83 -16.84 4.82
C PHE A 146 -0.69 -16.75 4.60
N SER A 147 -1.29 -17.69 3.86
CA SER A 147 -2.76 -17.70 3.64
C SER A 147 -3.52 -17.93 4.94
N LYS A 148 -3.07 -18.85 5.80
CA LYS A 148 -3.67 -19.07 7.14
C LYS A 148 -3.54 -17.84 8.04
N SER A 149 -2.40 -17.16 7.99
CA SER A 149 -2.17 -15.93 8.75
C SER A 149 -3.08 -14.81 8.26
N LEU A 150 -3.26 -14.67 6.94
CA LEU A 150 -4.20 -13.73 6.33
C LEU A 150 -5.63 -14.06 6.77
N GLU A 151 -6.09 -15.31 6.65
CA GLU A 151 -7.44 -15.74 7.03
C GLU A 151 -7.75 -15.44 8.51
N THR A 152 -6.79 -15.72 9.40
CA THR A 152 -6.89 -15.44 10.84
C THR A 152 -7.04 -13.95 11.12
N ILE A 153 -6.47 -13.10 10.27
CA ILE A 153 -6.50 -11.65 10.39
C ILE A 153 -7.73 -11.05 9.69
N THR A 154 -8.10 -11.52 8.50
CA THR A 154 -9.32 -11.09 7.77
C THR A 154 -10.59 -11.50 8.48
N GLY A 155 -10.58 -12.61 9.23
CA GLY A 155 -11.69 -13.01 10.10
C GLY A 155 -12.06 -11.98 11.17
N LYS A 156 -11.27 -10.89 11.30
CA LYS A 156 -11.54 -9.72 12.15
C LYS A 156 -12.17 -8.53 11.41
N ASN A 157 -12.82 -8.75 10.26
CA ASN A 157 -13.49 -7.73 9.43
C ASN A 157 -12.57 -6.71 8.72
N VAL A 158 -11.39 -7.13 8.25
CA VAL A 158 -10.55 -6.25 7.42
C VAL A 158 -10.86 -6.48 5.94
N HIS A 159 -11.36 -5.45 5.25
CA HIS A 159 -11.57 -5.49 3.82
C HIS A 159 -10.22 -5.48 3.10
N MET A 160 -9.88 -6.60 2.46
CA MET A 160 -8.70 -6.69 1.60
C MET A 160 -9.07 -6.35 0.17
N LYS A 161 -8.30 -5.46 -0.46
CA LYS A 161 -8.47 -5.17 -1.88
C LYS A 161 -8.27 -6.44 -2.70
N GLN A 162 -9.21 -6.74 -3.61
CA GLN A 162 -9.06 -7.83 -4.56
C GLN A 162 -7.87 -7.54 -5.48
N PHE A 163 -6.96 -8.52 -5.61
CA PHE A 163 -5.81 -8.40 -6.50
C PHE A 163 -6.25 -8.25 -7.95
N SER A 164 -5.47 -7.53 -8.74
CA SER A 164 -5.71 -7.48 -10.18
C SER A 164 -5.54 -8.87 -10.80
N GLU A 165 -6.44 -9.26 -11.72
CA GLU A 165 -6.35 -10.55 -12.42
C GLU A 165 -4.97 -10.76 -13.06
N LYS A 166 -4.33 -9.70 -13.55
CA LYS A 166 -2.98 -9.74 -14.11
C LYS A 166 -1.90 -10.15 -13.11
N ALA A 167 -2.03 -9.75 -11.85
CA ALA A 167 -1.11 -10.16 -10.79
C ALA A 167 -1.30 -11.65 -10.47
N ILE A 168 -2.54 -12.11 -10.40
CA ILE A 168 -2.90 -13.52 -10.16
C ILE A 168 -2.42 -14.40 -11.32
N GLU A 169 -2.64 -14.00 -12.57
CA GLU A 169 -2.21 -14.76 -13.76
C GLU A 169 -0.69 -14.94 -13.83
N ARG A 170 0.09 -13.95 -13.40
CA ARG A 170 1.56 -14.05 -13.34
C ARG A 170 2.03 -15.02 -12.26
N LEU A 171 1.30 -15.12 -11.15
CA LEU A 171 1.61 -16.02 -10.03
C LEU A 171 1.23 -17.48 -10.31
N ILE A 172 0.30 -17.75 -11.22
CA ILE A 172 -0.19 -19.11 -11.54
C ILE A 172 0.58 -19.76 -12.70
N LYS A 173 1.30 -18.98 -13.51
CA LYS A 173 2.01 -19.47 -14.72
C LYS A 173 3.48 -19.89 -14.52
N GLU A 174 3.98 -19.91 -13.29
CA GLU A 174 5.24 -20.59 -12.92
C GLU A 174 4.95 -21.94 -12.26
#